data_AF-A0A853BIP7-F1
#
_entry.id   AF-A0A853BIP7-F1
#
_cell.length_a   1.000
_cell.length_b   1.000
_cell.length_c   1.000
_cell.angle_alpha   90.00
_cell.angle_beta   90.00
_cell.angle_gamma   90.00
#
_symmetry.space_group_name_H-M   'P 1'
#
loop_
_entity.id
_entity.type
_entity.pdbx_description
1 polymer ?
#
loop_
_entity_poly.entity_id
_entity_poly.type
_entity_poly.pdbx_seq_one_letter_code
_entity_poly.pdbx_strand_id
1 'polypeptide(L)'
;MQLLTAHLAVQAAWPEPYSWARNNVSDLGAVSCGMGGDAPQVRYVCSPLHDLMNVSFALEGVLLTAGAALLTSLWPRRGRVTAWLGGALLLVQGLGWIVIGLAPSDTRSAVHGVGALLLAVGNGGLIALAAGASGGPLRALRLSALVAGAVGLTASLLYSVEADLGLGLGGMERLWVFAVLVWTTYAGARLLLAPTAPPPPAQPQQEPSTP
;
A
#
# COMPACT_ATOMS: atom_id res chain seq x y z
N MET A 1 -8.20 -0.04 8.61
CA MET A 1 -6.84 0.54 8.56
C MET A 1 -6.01 0.01 9.72
N GLN A 2 -5.57 -1.25 9.66
CA GLN A 2 -4.88 -1.90 10.78
C GLN A 2 -3.47 -1.33 11.01
N LEU A 3 -2.73 -1.02 9.92
CA LEU A 3 -1.38 -0.47 9.99
C LEU A 3 -1.33 0.88 10.71
N LEU A 4 -2.29 1.76 10.43
CA LEU A 4 -2.38 3.06 11.10
C LEU A 4 -2.68 2.91 12.59
N THR A 5 -3.54 1.96 12.97
CA THR A 5 -3.82 1.68 14.39
C THR A 5 -2.58 1.16 15.10
N ALA A 6 -1.84 0.23 14.49
CA ALA A 6 -0.57 -0.25 15.04
C ALA A 6 0.46 0.88 15.15
N HIS A 7 0.61 1.70 14.11
CA HIS A 7 1.47 2.89 14.12
C HIS A 7 1.18 3.80 15.32
N LEU A 8 -0.09 4.16 15.53
CA LEU A 8 -0.52 5.03 16.62
C LEU A 8 -0.31 4.40 18.01
N ALA A 9 -0.49 3.07 18.13
CA ALA A 9 -0.24 2.36 19.38
C ALA A 9 1.25 2.27 19.70
N VAL A 10 2.08 1.94 18.71
CA VAL A 10 3.53 1.76 18.88
C VAL A 10 4.22 3.09 19.15
N GLN A 11 3.84 4.17 18.45
CA GLN A 11 4.38 5.51 18.75
C GLN A 11 4.00 6.00 20.15
N ALA A 12 2.85 5.57 20.69
CA ALA A 12 2.42 6.01 22.02
C ALA A 12 3.24 5.34 23.13
N ALA A 13 3.89 4.21 22.82
CA ALA A 13 4.82 3.53 23.70
C ALA A 13 6.27 4.04 23.56
N TRP A 14 6.53 5.04 22.72
CA TRP A 14 7.88 5.57 22.53
C TRP A 14 8.39 6.25 23.82
N PRO A 15 9.61 5.93 24.29
CA PRO A 15 10.12 6.50 25.55
C PRO A 15 10.36 8.01 25.51
N GLU A 16 10.70 8.52 24.33
CA GLU A 16 10.88 9.95 24.06
C GLU A 16 9.79 10.45 23.09
N PRO A 17 9.53 11.77 23.01
CA PRO A 17 8.54 12.30 22.07
C PRO A 17 8.82 11.88 20.62
N TYR A 18 7.94 11.02 20.09
CA TYR A 18 8.02 10.54 18.71
C TYR A 18 7.70 11.66 17.72
N SER A 19 8.56 11.84 16.70
CA SER A 19 8.41 12.89 15.71
C SER A 19 8.00 12.32 14.36
N TRP A 20 6.81 12.69 13.87
CA TRP A 20 6.35 12.24 12.55
C TRP A 20 7.18 12.77 11.38
N ALA A 21 7.87 13.90 11.57
CA ALA A 21 8.75 14.47 10.56
C ALA A 21 10.12 13.78 10.55
N ARG A 22 10.68 13.46 11.72
CA ARG A 22 12.05 12.91 11.84
C ARG A 22 12.10 11.40 11.90
N ASN A 23 11.16 10.76 12.58
CA ASN A 23 11.13 9.32 12.74
C ASN A 23 10.43 8.66 11.57
N ASN A 24 11.14 7.72 10.98
CA ASN A 24 10.65 6.89 9.91
C ASN A 24 9.54 5.97 10.44
N VAL A 25 8.61 5.60 9.57
CA VAL A 25 7.65 4.52 9.79
C VAL A 25 8.40 3.22 10.06
N SER A 26 9.48 2.95 9.33
CA SER A 26 10.34 1.76 9.53
C SER A 26 11.01 1.73 10.91
N ASP A 27 11.21 2.87 11.58
CA ASP A 27 11.74 2.92 12.96
C ASP A 27 10.81 2.22 13.95
N LEU A 28 9.50 2.25 13.70
CA LEU A 28 8.52 1.60 14.58
C LEU A 28 8.72 0.08 14.62
N GLY A 29 9.42 -0.50 13.64
CA GLY A 29 9.79 -1.91 13.61
C GLY A 29 11.20 -2.23 14.14
N ALA A 30 11.98 -1.23 14.55
CA ALA A 30 13.35 -1.43 15.02
C ALA A 30 13.40 -2.19 16.35
N VAL A 31 14.27 -3.19 16.44
CA VAL A 31 14.35 -4.08 17.61
C VAL A 31 15.36 -3.62 18.65
N SER A 32 16.23 -2.68 18.29
CA SER A 32 17.25 -2.08 19.14
C SER A 32 16.91 -0.63 19.49
N CYS A 33 17.33 -0.17 20.66
CA CYS A 33 17.21 1.23 21.07
C CYS A 33 18.55 1.97 20.96
N GLY A 34 18.55 3.18 20.41
CA GLY A 34 19.75 4.00 20.27
C GLY A 34 19.59 5.14 19.27
N MET A 35 20.71 5.79 18.96
CA MET A 35 20.76 6.73 17.84
C MET A 35 20.92 5.93 16.54
N GLY A 36 19.95 6.06 15.65
CA GLY A 36 19.92 5.43 14.33
C GLY A 36 19.98 6.46 13.19
N GLY A 37 20.28 5.97 11.99
CA GLY A 37 20.48 6.80 10.80
C GLY A 37 21.91 7.34 10.68
N ASP A 38 22.27 7.78 9.47
CA ASP A 38 23.56 8.40 9.17
C ASP A 38 23.43 9.92 9.18
N ALA A 39 24.55 10.64 9.39
CA ALA A 39 24.55 12.11 9.30
C ALA A 39 24.12 12.58 7.91
N PRO A 40 23.20 13.56 7.78
CA PRO A 40 22.70 14.46 8.83
C PRO A 40 21.42 13.97 9.56
N GLN A 41 20.92 12.78 9.24
CA GLN A 41 19.61 12.23 9.63
C GLN A 41 19.63 11.37 10.90
N VAL A 42 20.61 11.64 11.77
CA VAL A 42 20.78 10.92 13.05
C VAL A 42 19.59 11.25 13.96
N ARG A 43 18.90 10.21 14.44
CA ARG A 43 17.69 10.35 15.25
C ARG A 43 17.61 9.27 16.32
N TYR A 44 16.91 9.56 17.40
CA TYR A 44 16.63 8.56 18.42
C TYR A 44 15.56 7.57 17.94
N VAL A 45 15.87 6.28 18.04
CA VAL A 45 14.98 5.17 17.70
C VAL A 45 14.90 4.22 18.88
N CYS A 46 13.68 3.96 19.38
CA CYS A 46 13.43 2.93 20.37
C CYS A 46 11.96 2.54 20.30
N SER A 47 11.66 1.34 19.80
CA SER A 47 10.30 0.82 19.63
C SER A 47 10.03 -0.36 20.57
N PRO A 48 9.50 -0.12 21.79
CA PRO A 48 9.23 -1.19 22.74
C PRO A 48 8.17 -2.20 22.25
N LEU A 49 7.28 -1.76 21.36
CA LEU A 49 6.23 -2.58 20.76
C LEU A 49 6.55 -2.94 19.29
N HIS A 50 7.83 -3.11 18.94
CA HIS A 50 8.24 -3.42 17.56
C HIS A 50 7.58 -4.69 17.00
N ASP A 51 7.30 -5.69 17.83
CA ASP A 51 6.61 -6.92 17.39
C ASP A 51 5.22 -6.60 16.82
N LEU A 52 4.47 -5.71 17.48
CA LEU A 52 3.17 -5.27 17.00
C LEU A 52 3.30 -4.57 15.64
N MET A 53 4.32 -3.72 15.47
CA MET A 53 4.54 -3.03 14.21
C MET A 53 4.94 -3.99 13.09
N ASN A 54 5.89 -4.88 13.35
CA ASN A 54 6.44 -5.84 12.39
C ASN A 54 5.38 -6.85 11.94
N VAL A 55 4.56 -7.36 12.88
CA VAL A 55 3.39 -8.18 12.54
C VAL A 55 2.38 -7.37 11.71
N SER A 56 2.17 -6.10 12.04
CA SER A 56 1.26 -5.23 11.30
C SER A 56 1.75 -4.94 9.86
N PHE A 57 3.06 -4.78 9.65
CA PHE A 57 3.66 -4.70 8.32
C PHE A 57 3.44 -6.00 7.52
N ALA A 58 3.72 -7.15 8.12
CA ALA A 58 3.51 -8.43 7.46
C ALA A 58 2.03 -8.68 7.13
N LEU A 59 1.13 -8.38 8.06
CA LEU A 59 -0.31 -8.47 7.86
C LEU A 59 -0.79 -7.54 6.74
N GLU A 60 -0.27 -6.31 6.66
CA GLU A 60 -0.56 -5.39 5.56
C GLU A 60 -0.20 -6.01 4.22
N GLY A 61 0.99 -6.63 4.13
CA GLY A 61 1.42 -7.30 2.92
C GLY A 61 0.54 -8.49 2.52
N VAL A 62 0.09 -9.28 3.49
CA VAL A 62 -0.85 -10.38 3.26
C VAL A 62 -2.20 -9.86 2.76
N LEU A 63 -2.76 -8.82 3.40
CA LEU A 63 -4.03 -8.23 3.02
C LEU A 63 -3.97 -7.58 1.63
N LEU A 64 -2.87 -6.88 1.32
CA LEU A 64 -2.65 -6.28 0.00
C LEU A 64 -2.54 -7.36 -1.08
N THR A 65 -1.80 -8.43 -0.82
CA THR A 65 -1.66 -9.58 -1.73
C THR A 65 -3.00 -10.24 -2.00
N ALA A 66 -3.78 -10.50 -0.94
CA ALA A 66 -5.12 -11.08 -1.05
C ALA A 66 -6.07 -10.15 -1.83
N GLY A 67 -6.05 -8.85 -1.53
CA GLY A 67 -6.85 -7.85 -2.25
C GLY A 67 -6.50 -7.77 -3.74
N ALA A 68 -5.21 -7.78 -4.09
CA ALA A 68 -4.74 -7.81 -5.47
C ALA A 68 -5.21 -9.07 -6.21
N ALA A 69 -5.16 -10.24 -5.56
CA ALA A 69 -5.66 -11.49 -6.12
C ALA A 69 -7.18 -11.47 -6.34
N LEU A 70 -7.95 -10.91 -5.42
CA LEU A 70 -9.41 -10.79 -5.56
C LEU A 70 -9.82 -9.84 -6.69
N LEU A 71 -9.07 -8.75 -6.89
CA LEU A 71 -9.28 -7.79 -7.98
C LEU A 71 -9.13 -8.43 -9.38
N THR A 72 -8.42 -9.55 -9.50
CA THR A 72 -8.20 -10.24 -10.79
C THR A 72 -9.51 -10.63 -11.49
N SER A 73 -10.52 -10.99 -10.70
CA SER A 73 -11.84 -11.40 -11.16
C SER A 73 -12.67 -10.26 -11.78
N LEU A 74 -12.31 -9.00 -11.47
CA LEU A 74 -13.03 -7.81 -11.91
C LEU A 74 -12.46 -7.18 -13.18
N TRP A 75 -11.43 -7.79 -13.79
CA TRP A 75 -10.71 -7.15 -14.87
C TRP A 75 -11.46 -7.16 -16.22
N PRO A 76 -11.60 -5.99 -16.87
CA PRO A 76 -12.23 -5.89 -18.17
C PRO A 76 -11.39 -6.56 -19.27
N ARG A 77 -12.06 -7.09 -20.30
CA ARG A 77 -11.39 -7.69 -21.48
C ARG A 77 -10.50 -6.68 -22.22
N ARG A 78 -10.92 -5.42 -22.31
CA ARG A 78 -10.11 -4.31 -22.83
C ARG A 78 -9.24 -3.76 -21.69
N GLY A 79 -7.93 -3.62 -21.93
CA GLY A 79 -6.97 -3.23 -20.90
C GLY A 79 -6.49 -4.39 -20.01
N ARG A 80 -6.72 -5.64 -20.42
CA ARG A 80 -6.33 -6.83 -19.66
C ARG A 80 -4.84 -6.85 -19.32
N VAL A 81 -3.95 -6.47 -20.24
CA VAL A 81 -2.50 -6.46 -20.01
C VAL A 81 -2.10 -5.47 -18.91
N THR A 82 -2.60 -4.23 -18.98
CA THR A 82 -2.29 -3.19 -17.98
C THR A 82 -2.93 -3.53 -16.63
N ALA A 83 -4.10 -4.17 -16.63
CA ALA A 83 -4.75 -4.68 -15.44
C ALA A 83 -3.95 -5.81 -14.76
N TRP A 84 -3.45 -6.79 -15.53
CA TRP A 84 -2.56 -7.84 -15.03
C TRP A 84 -1.26 -7.27 -14.48
N LEU A 85 -0.63 -6.33 -15.20
CA LEU A 85 0.56 -5.64 -14.72
C LEU A 85 0.28 -4.90 -13.41
N GLY A 86 -0.87 -4.23 -13.33
CA GLY A 86 -1.34 -3.57 -12.11
C GLY A 86 -1.46 -4.54 -10.93
N GLY A 87 -2.12 -5.69 -11.14
CA GLY A 87 -2.22 -6.74 -10.13
C GLY A 87 -0.87 -7.31 -9.73
N ALA A 88 0.00 -7.62 -10.70
CA ALA A 88 1.33 -8.17 -10.44
C ALA A 88 2.20 -7.21 -9.62
N LEU A 89 2.18 -5.91 -9.92
CA LEU A 89 2.92 -4.90 -9.17
C LEU A 89 2.34 -4.69 -7.76
N LEU A 90 1.02 -4.80 -7.58
CA LEU A 90 0.41 -4.79 -6.24
C LEU A 90 0.78 -6.04 -5.41
N LEU A 91 0.89 -7.21 -6.05
CA LEU A 91 1.43 -8.41 -5.41
C LEU A 91 2.88 -8.19 -4.98
N VAL A 92 3.71 -7.61 -5.85
CA VAL A 92 5.09 -7.22 -5.52
C VAL A 92 5.13 -6.28 -4.31
N GLN A 93 4.24 -5.29 -4.26
CA GLN A 93 4.12 -4.38 -3.11
C GLN A 93 3.74 -5.12 -1.83
N GLY A 94 2.79 -6.06 -1.92
CA GLY A 94 2.40 -6.92 -0.79
C GLY A 94 3.55 -7.77 -0.27
N LEU A 95 4.35 -8.36 -1.17
CA LEU A 95 5.58 -9.07 -0.80
C LEU A 95 6.60 -8.16 -0.14
N GLY A 96 6.76 -6.92 -0.62
CA GLY A 96 7.64 -5.94 0.02
C GLY A 96 7.26 -5.63 1.47
N TRP A 97 5.96 -5.51 1.76
CA TRP A 97 5.45 -5.31 3.13
C TRP A 97 5.75 -6.51 4.03
N ILE A 98 5.60 -7.73 3.51
CA ILE A 98 5.98 -8.95 4.23
C ILE A 98 7.48 -8.95 4.54
N VAL A 99 8.32 -8.61 3.56
CA VAL A 99 9.78 -8.52 3.76
C VAL A 99 10.13 -7.48 4.83
N ILE A 100 9.53 -6.28 4.78
CA ILE A 100 9.73 -5.22 5.78
C ILE A 100 9.36 -5.70 7.19
N GLY A 101 8.21 -6.38 7.34
CA GLY A 101 7.79 -6.91 8.64
C GLY A 101 8.67 -8.04 9.19
N LEU A 102 9.32 -8.82 8.32
CA LEU A 102 10.19 -9.92 8.71
C LEU A 102 11.68 -9.53 8.84
N ALA A 103 12.05 -8.35 8.34
CA ALA A 103 13.42 -7.85 8.32
C ALA A 103 13.44 -6.41 8.87
N PRO A 104 13.52 -6.23 10.20
CA PRO A 104 13.73 -4.92 10.82
C PRO A 104 14.92 -4.18 10.23
N SER A 105 14.78 -2.86 10.08
CA SER A 105 15.76 -2.01 9.38
C SER A 105 17.10 -1.91 10.10
N ASP A 106 17.13 -2.06 11.42
CA ASP A 106 18.32 -1.95 12.27
C ASP A 106 19.19 -3.22 12.29
N THR A 107 18.59 -4.40 12.09
CA THR A 107 19.31 -5.68 12.14
C THR A 107 19.50 -6.35 10.77
N ARG A 108 18.61 -6.06 9.81
CA ARG A 108 18.62 -6.67 8.47
C ARG A 108 18.42 -5.61 7.38
N SER A 109 19.13 -4.49 7.47
CA SER A 109 19.01 -3.32 6.61
C SER A 109 18.99 -3.62 5.11
N ALA A 110 19.86 -4.52 4.63
CA ALA A 110 19.90 -4.90 3.20
C ALA A 110 18.60 -5.59 2.74
N VAL A 111 18.08 -6.53 3.54
CA VAL A 111 16.83 -7.25 3.23
C VAL A 111 15.63 -6.30 3.37
N HIS A 112 15.64 -5.44 4.39
CA HIS A 112 14.66 -4.37 4.55
C HIS A 112 14.62 -3.45 3.31
N GLY A 113 15.80 -3.05 2.81
CA GLY A 113 15.96 -2.24 1.61
C GLY A 113 15.39 -2.91 0.36
N VAL A 114 15.51 -4.24 0.23
CA VAL A 114 14.83 -5.00 -0.83
C VAL A 114 13.31 -4.87 -0.67
N GLY A 115 12.77 -5.04 0.53
CA GLY A 115 11.34 -4.83 0.80
C GLY A 115 10.86 -3.42 0.42
N ALA A 116 11.64 -2.40 0.80
CA ALA A 116 11.38 -1.01 0.43
C ALA A 116 11.41 -0.79 -1.09
N LEU A 117 12.36 -1.38 -1.82
CA LEU A 117 12.39 -1.32 -3.28
C LEU A 117 11.13 -1.94 -3.91
N LEU A 118 10.67 -3.08 -3.39
CA LEU A 118 9.45 -3.72 -3.86
C LEU A 118 8.21 -2.83 -3.60
N LEU A 119 8.18 -2.12 -2.46
CA LEU A 119 7.16 -1.10 -2.20
C LEU A 119 7.19 0.04 -3.22
N ALA A 120 8.37 0.53 -3.59
CA ALA A 120 8.54 1.64 -4.52
C ALA A 120 8.04 1.26 -5.92
N VAL A 121 8.54 0.13 -6.43
CA VAL A 121 8.16 -0.42 -7.75
C VAL A 121 6.68 -0.77 -7.79
N GLY A 122 6.15 -1.28 -6.67
CA GLY A 122 4.75 -1.63 -6.51
C GLY A 122 3.75 -0.49 -6.75
N ASN A 123 4.13 0.77 -6.45
CA ASN A 123 3.28 1.94 -6.72
C ASN A 123 2.94 2.10 -8.21
N GLY A 124 3.80 1.61 -9.10
CA GLY A 124 3.51 1.53 -10.53
C GLY A 124 2.27 0.68 -10.85
N GLY A 125 1.90 -0.24 -9.95
CA GLY A 125 0.71 -1.07 -10.06
C GLY A 125 -0.59 -0.25 -10.06
N LEU A 126 -0.66 0.81 -9.24
CA LEU A 126 -1.82 1.71 -9.23
C LEU A 126 -1.94 2.52 -10.51
N ILE A 127 -0.80 2.94 -11.08
CA ILE A 127 -0.74 3.65 -12.38
C ILE A 127 -1.19 2.73 -13.51
N ALA A 128 -0.68 1.49 -13.54
CA ALA A 128 -1.07 0.48 -14.53
C ALA A 128 -2.56 0.11 -14.40
N LEU A 129 -3.06 -0.04 -13.17
CA LEU A 129 -4.47 -0.27 -12.89
C LEU A 129 -5.35 0.89 -13.39
N ALA A 130 -4.93 2.13 -13.16
CA ALA A 130 -5.63 3.31 -13.68
C ALA A 130 -5.70 3.32 -15.21
N ALA A 131 -4.62 2.91 -15.90
CA ALA A 131 -4.60 2.79 -17.36
C ALA A 131 -5.55 1.69 -17.87
N GLY A 132 -5.69 0.58 -17.15
CA GLY A 132 -6.61 -0.53 -17.48
C GLY A 132 -8.09 -0.28 -17.10
N ALA A 133 -8.36 0.65 -16.19
CA ALA A 133 -9.69 0.95 -15.65
C ALA A 133 -10.59 1.72 -16.66
N SER A 134 -11.00 1.04 -17.73
CA SER A 134 -11.75 1.62 -18.84
C SER A 134 -13.28 1.51 -18.74
N GLY A 135 -13.82 0.71 -17.80
CA GLY A 135 -15.26 0.50 -17.64
C GLY A 135 -15.65 -0.08 -16.28
N GLY A 136 -16.97 -0.15 -16.03
CA GLY A 136 -17.54 -0.72 -14.81
C GLY A 136 -17.14 0.01 -13.51
N PRO A 137 -17.22 -0.67 -12.35
CA PRO A 137 -16.84 -0.12 -11.05
C PRO A 137 -15.39 0.38 -10.98
N LEU A 138 -14.48 -0.24 -11.73
CA LEU A 138 -13.07 0.13 -11.75
C LEU A 138 -12.83 1.52 -12.37
N ARG A 139 -13.66 1.96 -13.33
CA ARG A 139 -13.55 3.31 -13.92
C ARG A 139 -13.68 4.41 -12.86
N ALA A 140 -14.50 4.20 -11.83
CA ALA A 140 -14.67 5.17 -10.74
C ALA A 140 -13.40 5.31 -9.87
N LEU A 141 -12.53 4.30 -9.86
CA LEU A 141 -11.27 4.30 -9.11
C LEU A 141 -10.10 4.86 -9.90
N ARG A 142 -10.23 5.03 -11.22
CA ARG A 142 -9.14 5.38 -12.13
C ARG A 142 -8.32 6.60 -11.69
N LEU A 143 -8.98 7.74 -11.47
CA LEU A 143 -8.27 8.97 -11.11
C LEU A 143 -7.60 8.84 -9.74
N SER A 144 -8.32 8.31 -8.75
CA SER A 144 -7.76 8.08 -7.41
C SER A 144 -6.56 7.14 -7.42
N ALA A 145 -6.57 6.10 -8.26
CA ALA A 145 -5.47 5.15 -8.41
C ALA A 145 -4.26 5.81 -9.06
N LEU A 146 -4.49 6.60 -10.12
CA LEU A 146 -3.43 7.36 -10.77
C LEU A 146 -2.75 8.33 -9.81
N VAL A 147 -3.54 9.10 -9.05
CA VAL A 147 -3.03 10.06 -8.07
C VAL A 147 -2.25 9.35 -6.96
N ALA A 148 -2.83 8.31 -6.36
CA ALA A 148 -2.16 7.56 -5.28
C ALA A 148 -0.86 6.90 -5.77
N GLY A 149 -0.88 6.27 -6.95
CA GLY A 149 0.32 5.68 -7.55
C GLY A 149 1.39 6.70 -7.87
N ALA A 150 1.02 7.85 -8.45
CA ALA A 150 1.96 8.93 -8.72
C ALA A 150 2.56 9.51 -7.44
N VAL A 151 1.72 9.81 -6.44
CA VAL A 151 2.17 10.30 -5.13
C VAL A 151 3.11 9.29 -4.47
N GLY A 152 2.73 8.01 -4.39
CA GLY A 152 3.57 6.98 -3.77
C GLY A 152 4.90 6.78 -4.49
N LEU A 153 4.90 6.76 -5.83
CA LEU A 153 6.11 6.60 -6.63
C LEU A 153 7.03 7.83 -6.49
N THR A 154 6.50 9.04 -6.68
CA THR A 154 7.27 10.27 -6.51
C THR A 154 7.81 10.38 -5.09
N ALA A 155 7.00 10.05 -4.09
CA ALA A 155 7.43 10.07 -2.70
C ALA A 155 8.57 9.10 -2.41
N SER A 156 8.52 7.88 -2.98
CA SER A 156 9.59 6.89 -2.84
C SER A 156 10.91 7.33 -3.48
N LEU A 157 10.84 7.98 -4.64
CA LEU A 157 12.00 8.51 -5.34
C LEU A 157 12.64 9.66 -4.58
N LEU A 158 11.82 10.60 -4.09
CA LEU A 158 12.27 11.73 -3.28
C LEU A 158 12.91 11.25 -1.97
N TYR A 159 12.27 10.30 -1.28
CA TYR A 159 12.82 9.69 -0.07
C TYR A 159 14.18 9.02 -0.32
N SER A 160 14.35 8.34 -1.47
CA SER A 160 15.59 7.64 -1.83
C SER A 160 16.78 8.56 -2.11
N VAL A 161 16.52 9.85 -2.40
CA VAL A 161 17.55 10.89 -2.56
C VAL A 161 17.55 11.89 -1.40
N GLU A 162 16.90 11.53 -0.29
CA GLU A 162 16.78 12.34 0.93
C GLU A 162 16.14 13.72 0.73
N ALA A 163 15.32 13.89 -0.31
CA ALA A 163 14.57 15.11 -0.54
C ALA A 163 13.21 15.06 0.18
N ASP A 164 13.05 15.82 1.27
CA ASP A 164 11.86 15.72 2.14
C ASP A 164 10.76 16.76 1.89
N LEU A 165 11.00 17.77 1.05
CA LEU A 165 10.07 18.86 0.74
C LEU A 165 9.55 19.63 1.99
N GLY A 166 10.31 19.64 3.09
CA GLY A 166 9.91 20.25 4.36
C GLY A 166 9.00 19.36 5.23
N LEU A 167 8.71 18.13 4.79
CA LEU A 167 7.96 17.14 5.59
C LEU A 167 8.86 16.39 6.59
N GLY A 168 10.18 16.50 6.44
CA GLY A 168 11.16 15.60 7.06
C GLY A 168 11.11 14.19 6.45
N LEU A 169 12.19 13.42 6.58
CA LEU A 169 12.26 12.07 6.00
C LEU A 169 11.15 11.14 6.49
N GLY A 170 10.78 11.22 7.78
CA GLY A 170 9.67 10.45 8.33
C GLY A 170 8.33 10.85 7.71
N GLY A 171 8.14 12.12 7.39
CA GLY A 171 6.94 12.59 6.68
C GLY A 171 6.92 12.12 5.23
N MET A 172 8.08 12.14 4.57
CA MET A 172 8.27 11.70 3.20
C MET A 172 8.01 10.19 3.05
N GLU A 173 8.52 9.37 3.97
CA GLU A 173 8.24 7.92 4.02
C GLU A 173 6.75 7.65 4.27
N ARG A 174 6.09 8.41 5.15
CA ARG A 174 4.63 8.32 5.36
C ARG A 174 3.85 8.63 4.10
N LEU A 175 4.21 9.68 3.38
CA LEU A 175 3.56 10.03 2.12
C LEU A 175 3.71 8.90 1.09
N TRP A 176 4.88 8.26 1.06
CA TRP A 176 5.11 7.08 0.25
C TRP A 176 4.23 5.88 0.68
N VAL A 177 4.30 5.45 1.94
CA VAL A 177 3.63 4.22 2.37
C VAL A 177 2.11 4.37 2.53
N PHE A 178 1.63 5.55 2.91
CA PHE A 178 0.20 5.78 3.12
C PHE A 178 -0.56 6.03 1.81
N ALA A 179 0.11 6.42 0.73
CA ALA A 179 -0.55 6.61 -0.57
C ALA A 179 -1.28 5.33 -1.03
N VAL A 180 -0.59 4.19 -0.99
CA VAL A 180 -1.21 2.89 -1.33
C VAL A 180 -2.23 2.46 -0.29
N LEU A 181 -1.93 2.59 1.01
CA LEU A 181 -2.81 2.14 2.11
C LEU A 181 -4.16 2.87 2.12
N VAL A 182 -4.14 4.19 1.95
CA VAL A 182 -5.35 5.02 1.86
C VAL A 182 -6.14 4.62 0.63
N TRP A 183 -5.48 4.45 -0.50
CA TRP A 183 -6.15 4.08 -1.74
C TRP A 183 -6.78 2.69 -1.68
N THR A 184 -6.08 1.67 -1.17
CA THR A 184 -6.61 0.29 -1.09
C THR A 184 -7.79 0.21 -0.14
N THR A 185 -7.75 0.93 0.98
CA THR A 185 -8.88 1.05 1.91
C THR A 185 -10.07 1.73 1.23
N TYR A 186 -9.85 2.85 0.55
CA TYR A 186 -10.89 3.57 -0.20
C TYR A 186 -11.50 2.70 -1.31
N ALA A 187 -10.66 2.04 -2.10
CA ALA A 187 -11.08 1.17 -3.19
C ALA A 187 -11.90 -0.02 -2.67
N GLY A 188 -11.44 -0.68 -1.60
CA GLY A 188 -12.17 -1.77 -0.96
C GLY A 188 -13.54 -1.33 -0.45
N ALA A 189 -13.60 -0.21 0.28
CA ALA A 189 -14.86 0.35 0.78
C ALA A 189 -15.82 0.69 -0.36
N ARG A 190 -15.33 1.36 -1.42
CA ARG A 190 -16.16 1.69 -2.59
C ARG A 190 -16.70 0.42 -3.26
N LEU A 191 -15.85 -0.59 -3.48
CA LEU A 191 -16.28 -1.81 -4.16
C LEU A 191 -17.30 -2.61 -3.35
N LEU A 192 -17.16 -2.67 -2.01
CA LEU A 192 -18.10 -3.35 -1.12
C LEU A 192 -19.45 -2.61 -1.01
N LEU A 193 -19.43 -1.28 -1.05
CA LEU A 193 -20.63 -0.44 -0.93
C LEU A 193 -21.31 -0.16 -2.28
N ALA A 194 -20.76 -0.65 -3.39
CA ALA A 194 -21.33 -0.44 -4.71
C ALA A 194 -22.68 -1.19 -4.84
N PRO A 195 -23.76 -0.54 -5.29
CA PRO A 195 -25.02 -1.23 -5.54
C PRO A 195 -24.82 -2.37 -6.54
N THR A 196 -25.33 -3.56 -6.21
CA THR A 196 -25.43 -4.67 -7.16
C THR A 196 -26.43 -4.28 -8.25
N ALA A 197 -26.06 -4.44 -9.51
CA ALA A 197 -27.01 -4.23 -10.59
C ALA A 197 -28.18 -5.22 -10.44
N PRO A 198 -29.44 -4.78 -10.62
CA PRO A 198 -30.57 -5.71 -10.61
C PRO A 198 -30.37 -6.77 -11.70
N PRO A 199 -30.83 -8.02 -11.46
CA PRO A 199 -30.74 -9.06 -12.46
C PRO A 199 -31.42 -8.60 -13.76
N PRO A 200 -30.90 -9.00 -14.94
CA PRO A 200 -31.53 -8.66 -16.20
C PRO A 200 -33.00 -9.12 -16.19
N PRO A 201 -33.92 -8.35 -16.80
CA PRO A 201 -35.31 -8.76 -16.88
C PRO A 201 -35.41 -10.15 -17.52
N ALA A 202 -36.28 -11.00 -16.96
CA ALA A 202 -36.51 -12.34 -17.48
C ALA A 202 -36.82 -12.26 -18.98
N GLN A 203 -36.09 -13.00 -19.81
CA GLN A 203 -36.41 -13.06 -21.24
C GLN A 203 -37.81 -13.65 -21.39
N PRO A 204 -38.68 -13.06 -22.23
CA PRO A 204 -39.98 -13.64 -22.54
C PRO A 204 -39.77 -15.09 -22.99
N GLN A 205 -40.45 -16.04 -22.33
CA GLN A 205 -40.50 -17.41 -22.81
C GLN A 205 -41.06 -17.38 -24.23
N GLN A 206 -40.26 -17.76 -25.22
CA GLN A 206 -40.77 -18.01 -26.56
C GLN A 206 -41.71 -19.20 -26.47
N GLU A 207 -43.02 -18.94 -26.55
CA GLU A 207 -44.02 -19.99 -26.69
C GLU A 207 -43.68 -20.83 -27.95
N PRO A 208 -43.73 -22.16 -27.85
CA PRO A 208 -43.51 -23.02 -29.01
C PRO A 208 -44.58 -22.71 -30.05
N SER A 209 -44.17 -22.35 -31.26
CA SER A 209 -45.08 -22.24 -32.40
C SER A 209 -45.65 -23.62 -32.71
N THR A 210 -46.91 -23.86 -32.36
CA THR A 210 -47.67 -25.04 -32.79
C THR A 210 -47.91 -24.99 -34.30
N PRO A 211 -47.64 -26.07 -35.05
CA PRO A 211 -48.07 -26.23 -36.43
C PRO A 211 -49.58 -26.50 -36.54
#